data_AF-A0AA39ZHW7-F1
#
_entry.id   AF-A0AA39ZHW7-F1
#
_cell.length_a   1.000
_cell.length_b   1.000
_cell.length_c   1.000
_cell.angle_alpha   90.00
_cell.angle_beta   90.00
_cell.angle_gamma   90.00
#
_symmetry.space_group_name_H-M   'P 1'
#
loop_
_entity.id
_entity.type
_entity.pdbx_description
1 polymer ?
#
loop_
_entity_poly.entity_id
_entity_poly.type
_entity_poly.pdbx_seq_one_letter_code
_entity_poly.pdbx_strand_id
1 'polypeptide(L)'
;MSEAIQIISKTDFTAQSLTPAPSPSAPLTVPSSVRIQARLISLTTNTFTYAKLGGNPLLAWWNVWPLPSTVSPDTHCRIAAWGYSEVVESTVSSLPVGTKLFGYQPIGTRVEEVQIKEGNVPGQYDVVLSGDGLRKGLNPIYNRYHVFGNESAENKGLRALFYALWQTGWMLNQHVFAWEGGFQPTHPFGAAGGDGWDAKKADIKGAVMILLAPSGKTGLSFAHQLRKGRPEGEQPDKIIAVGSEKSKGFSESTALFDEVLLYEQVEKIERIAKKGQKIVLVNFAARGQAADTWASTLGEKFGEDNVIVLLVGGDPSATRPPSLYGKGMDPNSNVYQVHAGLIREKGIANIGSEAYYEAQESAWQAFSSEGAIPAVKIKLGKGLEEYKAGWDALANGQYGPEGGLVFEL
;
A
#
# COMPACT_ATOMS: atom_id res chain seq x y z
N MET A 1 28.38 -11.98 -5.57
CA MET A 1 27.35 -12.92 -5.06
C MET A 1 26.69 -13.58 -6.25
N SER A 2 26.34 -14.86 -6.16
CA SER A 2 25.56 -15.55 -7.20
C SER A 2 24.18 -14.90 -7.33
N GLU A 3 23.68 -14.78 -8.56
CA GLU A 3 22.34 -14.27 -8.84
C GLU A 3 21.29 -15.21 -8.22
N ALA A 4 20.37 -14.62 -7.46
CA ALA A 4 19.35 -15.37 -6.75
C ALA A 4 18.04 -14.60 -6.71
N ILE A 5 16.96 -15.34 -6.46
CA ILE A 5 15.63 -14.80 -6.26
C ILE A 5 15.02 -15.37 -4.99
N GLN A 6 14.15 -14.61 -4.34
CA GLN A 6 13.35 -15.10 -3.23
C GLN A 6 12.24 -16.03 -3.74
N ILE A 7 12.07 -17.16 -3.08
CA ILE A 7 10.97 -18.11 -3.25
C ILE A 7 10.24 -18.25 -1.92
N ILE A 8 8.91 -18.27 -1.95
CA ILE A 8 8.07 -18.31 -0.75
C ILE A 8 7.13 -19.51 -0.81
N SER A 9 6.92 -20.20 0.31
CA SER A 9 5.92 -21.26 0.44
C SER A 9 4.50 -20.70 0.34
N LYS A 10 3.63 -21.37 -0.43
CA LYS A 10 2.22 -20.98 -0.55
C LYS A 10 1.42 -21.29 0.71
N THR A 11 1.82 -22.29 1.49
CA THR A 11 1.12 -22.71 2.71
C THR A 11 1.58 -21.95 3.95
N ASP A 12 2.82 -21.45 3.93
CA ASP A 12 3.42 -20.66 4.99
C ASP A 12 4.16 -19.46 4.39
N PHE A 13 3.52 -18.30 4.41
CA PHE A 13 4.09 -17.07 3.88
C PHE A 13 5.34 -16.60 4.65
N THR A 14 5.63 -17.16 5.84
CA THR A 14 6.85 -16.83 6.58
C THR A 14 8.04 -17.66 6.11
N ALA A 15 7.79 -18.85 5.53
CA ALA A 15 8.82 -19.74 5.01
C ALA A 15 9.29 -19.30 3.62
N GLN A 16 10.58 -18.95 3.53
CA GLN A 16 11.23 -18.46 2.32
C GLN A 16 12.61 -19.11 2.11
N SER A 17 13.09 -19.06 0.88
CA SER A 17 14.46 -19.42 0.51
C SER A 17 15.00 -18.50 -0.60
N LEU A 18 16.33 -18.44 -0.71
CA LEU A 18 17.01 -17.83 -1.84
C LEU A 18 17.41 -18.93 -2.81
N THR A 19 16.85 -18.91 -4.02
CA THR A 19 17.14 -19.91 -5.05
C THR A 19 18.06 -19.31 -6.10
N PRO A 20 19.19 -19.96 -6.44
CA PRO A 20 20.05 -19.54 -7.53
C PRO A 20 19.26 -19.45 -8.84
N ALA A 21 19.37 -18.32 -9.52
CA ALA A 21 18.64 -18.07 -10.74
C ALA A 21 19.49 -17.20 -11.67
N PRO A 22 20.15 -17.79 -12.69
CA PRO A 22 21.00 -17.04 -13.59
C PRO A 22 20.19 -16.04 -14.42
N SER A 23 20.80 -14.88 -14.67
CA SER A 23 20.27 -13.88 -15.58
C SER A 23 20.29 -14.38 -17.02
N PRO A 24 19.34 -13.91 -17.85
CA PRO A 24 19.40 -14.15 -19.29
C PRO A 24 20.72 -13.64 -19.89
N SER A 25 21.38 -14.45 -20.71
CA SER A 25 22.65 -14.09 -21.37
C SER A 25 22.49 -13.76 -22.86
N ALA A 26 21.40 -14.19 -23.50
CA ALA A 26 21.11 -13.85 -24.89
C ALA A 26 20.88 -12.34 -25.05
N PRO A 27 21.25 -11.69 -26.16
CA PRO A 27 20.97 -10.27 -26.37
C PRO A 27 19.47 -9.95 -26.33
N LEU A 28 19.11 -8.76 -25.86
CA LEU A 28 17.74 -8.26 -25.86
C LEU A 28 17.36 -7.77 -27.26
N THR A 29 16.51 -8.54 -27.96
CA THR A 29 16.12 -8.24 -29.34
C THR A 29 14.65 -7.87 -29.51
N VAL A 30 13.82 -8.15 -28.52
CA VAL A 30 12.38 -7.90 -28.57
C VAL A 30 12.11 -6.39 -28.53
N PRO A 31 11.33 -5.82 -29.47
CA PRO A 31 10.96 -4.41 -29.43
C PRO A 31 10.19 -4.06 -28.16
N SER A 32 10.34 -2.82 -27.70
CA SER A 32 9.66 -2.33 -26.52
C SER A 32 9.99 -3.12 -25.25
N SER A 33 11.18 -3.72 -25.17
CA SER A 33 11.64 -4.48 -24.01
C SER A 33 12.80 -3.79 -23.30
N VAL A 34 12.84 -3.98 -22.00
CA VAL A 34 13.99 -3.62 -21.17
C VAL A 34 14.37 -4.76 -20.24
N ARG A 35 15.64 -4.82 -19.88
CA ARG A 35 16.13 -5.63 -18.78
C ARG A 35 16.39 -4.75 -17.59
N ILE A 36 15.80 -5.13 -16.46
CA ILE A 36 15.88 -4.41 -15.20
C ILE A 36 16.51 -5.30 -14.13
N GLN A 37 17.31 -4.71 -13.26
CA GLN A 37 17.83 -5.38 -12.07
C GLN A 37 17.40 -4.59 -10.84
N ALA A 38 16.78 -5.24 -9.88
CA ALA A 38 16.41 -4.58 -8.63
C ALA A 38 17.68 -4.09 -7.91
N ARG A 39 17.60 -2.88 -7.34
CA ARG A 39 18.72 -2.19 -6.66
C ARG A 39 18.37 -1.77 -5.25
N LEU A 40 17.11 -1.42 -5.02
CA LEU A 40 16.63 -0.97 -3.72
C LEU A 40 15.19 -1.43 -3.55
N ILE A 41 14.86 -2.17 -2.51
CA ILE A 41 13.48 -2.60 -2.23
C ILE A 41 13.13 -2.39 -0.76
N SER A 42 11.85 -2.17 -0.47
CA SER A 42 11.36 -2.13 0.90
C SER A 42 10.73 -3.45 1.34
N LEU A 43 10.79 -3.71 2.65
CA LEU A 43 10.11 -4.82 3.30
C LEU A 43 9.17 -4.26 4.37
N THR A 44 7.90 -4.60 4.24
CA THR A 44 6.84 -4.18 5.16
C THR A 44 5.90 -5.33 5.44
N THR A 45 5.01 -5.18 6.42
CA THR A 45 3.94 -6.17 6.66
C THR A 45 3.03 -6.35 5.44
N ASN A 46 2.89 -5.33 4.60
CA ASN A 46 2.14 -5.41 3.35
C ASN A 46 2.78 -6.38 2.34
N THR A 47 4.10 -6.60 2.41
CA THR A 47 4.78 -7.64 1.62
C THR A 47 4.29 -9.04 1.99
N PHE A 48 3.98 -9.29 3.27
CA PHE A 48 3.36 -10.55 3.70
C PHE A 48 1.92 -10.70 3.24
N THR A 49 1.15 -9.60 3.16
CA THR A 49 -0.18 -9.62 2.55
C THR A 49 -0.11 -10.05 1.08
N TYR A 50 0.88 -9.57 0.32
CA TYR A 50 1.12 -10.05 -1.05
C TYR A 50 1.49 -11.54 -1.12
N ALA A 51 2.35 -12.00 -0.21
CA ALA A 51 2.73 -13.41 -0.11
C ALA A 51 1.53 -14.31 0.21
N LYS A 52 0.70 -13.92 1.19
CA LYS A 52 -0.42 -14.73 1.68
C LYS A 52 -1.62 -14.73 0.75
N LEU A 53 -1.97 -13.58 0.19
CA LEU A 53 -3.20 -13.40 -0.59
C LEU A 53 -2.96 -13.39 -2.11
N GLY A 54 -1.71 -13.50 -2.56
CA GLY A 54 -1.34 -13.35 -3.97
C GLY A 54 -1.89 -14.42 -4.91
N GLY A 55 -2.36 -15.55 -4.38
CA GLY A 55 -3.05 -16.59 -5.16
C GLY A 55 -4.53 -16.29 -5.46
N ASN A 56 -5.12 -15.27 -4.84
CA ASN A 56 -6.49 -14.86 -5.14
C ASN A 56 -6.56 -14.32 -6.59
N PRO A 57 -7.42 -14.86 -7.47
CA PRO A 57 -7.52 -14.40 -8.86
C PRO A 57 -7.88 -12.93 -9.04
N LEU A 58 -8.52 -12.30 -8.04
CA LEU A 58 -8.85 -10.87 -8.04
C LEU A 58 -7.65 -9.97 -7.69
N LEU A 59 -6.56 -10.55 -7.16
CA LEU A 59 -5.35 -9.83 -6.71
C LEU A 59 -4.13 -10.23 -7.55
N ALA A 60 -3.93 -11.52 -7.79
CA ALA A 60 -2.94 -12.10 -8.71
C ALA A 60 -1.46 -11.70 -8.45
N TRP A 61 -1.07 -11.37 -7.21
CA TRP A 61 0.31 -10.97 -6.88
C TRP A 61 1.36 -12.07 -7.04
N TRP A 62 0.96 -13.35 -7.07
CA TRP A 62 1.88 -14.44 -7.42
C TRP A 62 2.21 -14.50 -8.92
N ASN A 63 1.44 -13.80 -9.76
CA ASN A 63 1.53 -13.86 -11.21
C ASN A 63 2.44 -12.75 -11.79
N VAL A 64 3.30 -12.12 -11.00
CA VAL A 64 4.08 -10.95 -11.45
C VAL A 64 5.33 -11.35 -12.25
N TRP A 65 6.02 -12.39 -11.77
CA TRP A 65 7.29 -12.89 -12.32
C TRP A 65 7.25 -14.41 -12.41
N PRO A 66 7.90 -15.04 -13.41
CA PRO A 66 7.85 -16.49 -13.58
C PRO A 66 8.66 -17.19 -12.48
N LEU A 67 8.23 -18.38 -12.05
CA LEU A 67 9.05 -19.24 -11.19
C LEU A 67 10.21 -19.87 -11.99
N PRO A 68 11.38 -20.11 -11.38
CA PRO A 68 12.40 -20.97 -11.97
C PRO A 68 11.81 -22.34 -12.26
N SER A 69 12.27 -22.98 -13.34
CA SER A 69 11.86 -24.34 -13.71
C SER A 69 12.17 -25.39 -12.64
N THR A 70 13.09 -25.09 -11.72
CA THR A 70 13.46 -25.95 -10.59
C THR A 70 12.51 -25.85 -9.39
N VAL A 71 11.52 -24.95 -9.43
CA VAL A 71 10.60 -24.68 -8.32
C VAL A 71 9.17 -25.02 -8.75
N SER A 72 8.50 -25.89 -7.99
CA SER A 72 7.11 -26.28 -8.29
C SER A 72 6.13 -25.13 -8.03
N PRO A 73 5.29 -24.76 -9.02
CA PRO A 73 4.25 -23.75 -8.84
C PRO A 73 3.10 -24.22 -7.94
N ASP A 74 2.99 -25.51 -7.61
CA ASP A 74 1.93 -26.01 -6.73
C ASP A 74 2.21 -25.68 -5.26
N THR A 75 3.49 -25.57 -4.90
CA THR A 75 3.94 -25.44 -3.52
C THR A 75 4.53 -24.07 -3.20
N HIS A 76 5.07 -23.37 -4.20
CA HIS A 76 5.80 -22.12 -4.00
C HIS A 76 5.32 -21.01 -4.93
N CYS A 77 5.66 -19.78 -4.57
CA CYS A 77 5.32 -18.58 -5.32
C CYS A 77 6.48 -17.57 -5.31
N ARG A 78 6.38 -16.58 -6.20
CA ARG A 78 7.17 -15.35 -6.19
C ARG A 78 6.23 -14.18 -5.94
N ILE A 79 6.76 -13.15 -5.30
CA ILE A 79 6.12 -11.83 -5.22
C ILE A 79 7.11 -10.76 -5.65
N ALA A 80 6.69 -9.51 -5.53
CA ALA A 80 7.50 -8.33 -5.77
C ALA A 80 7.45 -7.39 -4.55
N ALA A 81 8.30 -6.38 -4.55
CA ALA A 81 8.39 -5.36 -3.52
C ALA A 81 8.48 -3.97 -4.15
N TRP A 82 8.05 -2.94 -3.42
CA TRP A 82 8.14 -1.56 -3.87
C TRP A 82 9.57 -1.05 -3.75
N GLY A 83 10.07 -0.40 -4.81
CA GLY A 83 11.41 0.14 -4.82
C GLY A 83 11.93 0.46 -6.22
N TYR A 84 13.26 0.51 -6.35
CA TYR A 84 13.96 0.89 -7.56
C TYR A 84 14.66 -0.29 -8.21
N SER A 85 14.54 -0.37 -9.53
CA SER A 85 15.44 -1.11 -10.40
C SER A 85 16.24 -0.17 -11.28
N GLU A 86 17.28 -0.72 -11.88
CA GLU A 86 18.08 -0.07 -12.92
C GLU A 86 17.91 -0.80 -14.24
N VAL A 87 17.75 -0.03 -15.31
CA VAL A 87 17.78 -0.55 -16.69
C VAL A 87 19.21 -0.94 -17.03
N VAL A 88 19.45 -2.22 -17.33
CA VAL A 88 20.76 -2.76 -17.70
C VAL A 88 20.89 -3.04 -19.20
N GLU A 89 19.77 -3.18 -19.90
CA GLU A 89 19.70 -3.32 -21.37
C GLU A 89 18.34 -2.79 -21.83
N SER A 90 18.24 -2.18 -23.02
CA SER A 90 17.01 -1.55 -23.49
C SER A 90 16.90 -1.53 -25.01
N THR A 91 15.71 -1.85 -25.52
CA THR A 91 15.30 -1.58 -26.92
C THR A 91 14.38 -0.35 -27.01
N VAL A 92 14.16 0.36 -25.90
CA VAL A 92 13.30 1.54 -25.79
C VAL A 92 14.16 2.80 -25.77
N SER A 93 14.12 3.59 -26.85
CA SER A 93 14.98 4.77 -27.01
C SER A 93 14.80 5.84 -25.93
N SER A 94 13.58 6.03 -25.44
CA SER A 94 13.28 6.96 -24.34
C SER A 94 13.68 6.45 -22.96
N LEU A 95 14.14 5.20 -22.86
CA LEU A 95 14.56 4.59 -21.60
C LEU A 95 15.97 3.98 -21.69
N PRO A 96 17.03 4.82 -21.60
CA PRO A 96 18.41 4.37 -21.76
C PRO A 96 18.90 3.53 -20.56
N VAL A 97 19.96 2.76 -20.80
CA VAL A 97 20.70 2.01 -19.77
C VAL A 97 21.17 2.96 -18.66
N GLY A 98 21.09 2.50 -17.41
CA GLY A 98 21.41 3.26 -16.20
C GLY A 98 20.20 3.98 -15.59
N THR A 99 19.09 4.13 -16.32
CA THR A 99 17.87 4.76 -15.81
C THR A 99 17.32 4.00 -14.61
N LYS A 100 16.91 4.73 -13.57
CA LYS A 100 16.30 4.15 -12.36
C LYS A 100 14.78 4.20 -12.49
N LEU A 101 14.14 3.04 -12.32
CA LEU A 101 12.70 2.88 -12.38
C LEU A 101 12.17 2.58 -11.00
N PHE A 102 11.29 3.43 -10.46
CA PHE A 102 10.50 3.12 -9.29
C PHE A 102 9.25 2.31 -9.68
N GLY A 103 8.92 1.27 -8.93
CA GLY A 103 7.72 0.45 -9.17
C GLY A 103 7.71 -0.84 -8.35
N TYR A 104 6.97 -1.84 -8.84
CA TYR A 104 6.81 -3.14 -8.18
C TYR A 104 7.86 -4.14 -8.70
N GLN A 105 9.00 -4.18 -8.02
CA GLN A 105 10.25 -4.81 -8.43
C GLN A 105 10.35 -6.29 -8.03
N PRO A 106 11.05 -7.14 -8.80
CA PRO A 106 11.37 -8.50 -8.37
C PRO A 106 12.22 -8.48 -7.09
N ILE A 107 12.03 -9.47 -6.23
CA ILE A 107 12.86 -9.65 -5.04
C ILE A 107 13.98 -10.64 -5.39
N GLY A 108 15.15 -10.09 -5.72
CA GLY A 108 16.28 -10.86 -6.21
C GLY A 108 17.32 -9.99 -6.92
N THR A 109 18.49 -10.57 -7.18
CA THR A 109 19.58 -9.96 -7.95
C THR A 109 19.60 -10.45 -9.39
N ARG A 110 18.70 -11.35 -9.79
CA ARG A 110 18.53 -11.74 -11.19
C ARG A 110 18.00 -10.58 -12.03
N VAL A 111 18.56 -10.41 -13.23
CA VAL A 111 18.04 -9.50 -14.26
C VAL A 111 16.72 -10.04 -14.81
N GLU A 112 15.68 -9.22 -14.77
CA GLU A 112 14.36 -9.55 -15.31
C GLU A 112 14.09 -8.77 -16.60
N GLU A 113 13.43 -9.42 -17.55
CA GLU A 113 13.01 -8.80 -18.81
C GLU A 113 11.53 -8.40 -18.71
N VAL A 114 11.20 -7.20 -19.18
CA VAL A 114 9.83 -6.68 -19.20
C VAL A 114 9.60 -5.87 -20.46
N GLN A 115 8.48 -6.11 -21.13
CA GLN A 115 8.00 -5.24 -22.21
C GLN A 115 7.27 -4.04 -21.61
N ILE A 116 7.61 -2.85 -22.08
CA ILE A 116 7.08 -1.59 -21.58
C ILE A 116 6.78 -0.64 -22.73
N LYS A 117 5.85 0.29 -22.49
CA LYS A 117 5.57 1.42 -23.37
C LYS A 117 5.52 2.70 -22.54
N GLU A 118 5.67 3.84 -23.19
CA GLU A 118 5.45 5.13 -22.54
C GLU A 118 4.02 5.20 -21.98
N GLY A 119 3.91 5.74 -20.77
CA GLY A 119 2.65 5.97 -20.09
C GLY A 119 1.97 7.27 -20.52
N ASN A 120 1.02 7.72 -19.71
CA ASN A 120 0.21 8.89 -20.03
C ASN A 120 0.88 10.23 -19.68
N VAL A 121 1.98 10.20 -18.92
CA VAL A 121 2.73 11.39 -18.50
C VAL A 121 4.24 11.16 -18.66
N PRO A 122 5.05 12.23 -18.84
CA PRO A 122 6.50 12.10 -18.95
C PRO A 122 7.12 11.32 -17.78
N GLY A 123 8.07 10.44 -18.09
CA GLY A 123 8.74 9.60 -17.10
C GLY A 123 7.91 8.41 -16.59
N GLN A 124 6.69 8.21 -17.07
CA GLN A 124 5.89 7.01 -16.78
C GLN A 124 6.06 5.96 -17.87
N TYR A 125 6.12 4.70 -17.46
CA TYR A 125 6.16 3.55 -18.37
C TYR A 125 5.22 2.45 -17.88
N ASP A 126 4.31 2.02 -18.75
CA ASP A 126 3.36 0.95 -18.45
C ASP A 126 3.87 -0.38 -19.03
N VAL A 127 3.75 -1.46 -18.27
CA VAL A 127 4.07 -2.82 -18.72
C VAL A 127 3.07 -3.24 -19.80
N VAL A 128 3.58 -3.77 -20.91
CA VAL A 128 2.76 -4.37 -21.96
C VAL A 128 2.28 -5.73 -21.49
N LEU A 129 0.97 -5.88 -21.30
CA LEU A 129 0.35 -7.12 -20.84
C LEU A 129 -0.04 -8.00 -22.02
N SER A 130 0.32 -9.28 -21.98
CA SER A 130 -0.29 -10.29 -22.84
C SER A 130 -1.61 -10.78 -22.21
N GLY A 131 -2.64 -11.01 -23.03
CA GLY A 131 -4.02 -11.26 -22.56
C GLY A 131 -4.22 -12.52 -21.69
N ASP A 132 -3.26 -13.44 -21.69
CA ASP A 132 -3.25 -14.70 -20.94
C ASP A 132 -1.97 -14.94 -20.12
N GLY A 133 -1.03 -14.00 -20.10
CA GLY A 133 0.28 -14.20 -19.49
C GLY A 133 0.42 -13.75 -18.03
N LEU A 134 1.67 -13.58 -17.62
CA LEU A 134 2.04 -12.94 -16.36
C LEU A 134 1.34 -11.58 -16.24
N ARG A 135 1.05 -11.19 -15.00
CA ARG A 135 0.45 -9.92 -14.60
C ARG A 135 -1.02 -9.75 -14.98
N LYS A 136 -1.63 -10.74 -15.61
CA LYS A 136 -3.08 -10.81 -15.80
C LYS A 136 -3.80 -10.77 -14.45
N GLY A 137 -4.83 -9.92 -14.36
CA GLY A 137 -5.66 -9.74 -13.17
C GLY A 137 -5.10 -8.73 -12.16
N LEU A 138 -3.85 -8.28 -12.31
CA LEU A 138 -3.29 -7.22 -11.46
C LEU A 138 -3.94 -5.88 -11.76
N ASN A 139 -4.17 -5.10 -10.72
CA ASN A 139 -4.52 -3.69 -10.89
C ASN A 139 -3.38 -2.91 -11.60
N PRO A 140 -3.70 -1.91 -12.45
CA PRO A 140 -2.71 -1.13 -13.20
C PRO A 140 -1.54 -0.57 -12.39
N ILE A 141 -1.75 -0.23 -11.10
CA ILE A 141 -0.68 0.26 -10.22
C ILE A 141 0.56 -0.65 -10.16
N TYR A 142 0.39 -1.97 -10.25
CA TYR A 142 1.48 -2.95 -10.17
C TYR A 142 2.23 -3.14 -11.50
N ASN A 143 1.72 -2.55 -12.57
CA ASN A 143 2.20 -2.69 -13.95
C ASN A 143 2.69 -1.34 -14.50
N ARG A 144 3.17 -0.47 -13.62
CA ARG A 144 3.58 0.90 -13.95
C ARG A 144 4.88 1.24 -13.24
N TYR A 145 5.81 1.78 -14.00
CA TYR A 145 7.07 2.32 -13.52
C TYR A 145 7.12 3.84 -13.69
N HIS A 146 7.85 4.48 -12.80
CA HIS A 146 8.09 5.92 -12.82
C HIS A 146 9.58 6.20 -12.74
N VAL A 147 10.06 7.11 -13.58
CA VAL A 147 11.37 7.74 -13.46
C VAL A 147 11.19 9.01 -12.65
N PHE A 148 11.79 9.02 -11.46
CA PHE A 148 11.91 10.22 -10.66
C PHE A 148 13.26 10.89 -10.96
N GLY A 149 13.34 12.20 -10.70
CA GLY A 149 14.58 12.96 -10.83
C GLY A 149 15.69 12.46 -9.90
N ASN A 150 16.80 13.20 -9.85
CA ASN A 150 17.88 12.86 -8.93
C ASN A 150 17.45 13.05 -7.47
N GLU A 151 17.24 11.92 -6.79
CA GLU A 151 16.93 11.85 -5.36
C GLU A 151 18.17 11.39 -4.56
N SER A 152 18.32 11.90 -3.34
CA SER A 152 19.28 11.38 -2.37
C SER A 152 18.99 9.90 -2.05
N ALA A 153 19.99 9.18 -1.53
CA ALA A 153 19.78 7.80 -1.10
C ALA A 153 18.68 7.67 -0.02
N GLU A 154 18.62 8.65 0.89
CA GLU A 154 17.58 8.74 1.91
C GLU A 154 16.18 8.89 1.30
N ASN A 155 15.99 9.80 0.34
CA ASN A 155 14.70 10.00 -0.31
C ASN A 155 14.28 8.79 -1.15
N LYS A 156 15.23 8.08 -1.78
CA LYS A 156 14.93 6.81 -2.45
C LYS A 156 14.48 5.74 -1.45
N GLY A 157 15.14 5.64 -0.30
CA GLY A 157 14.72 4.74 0.77
C GLY A 157 13.32 5.08 1.30
N LEU A 158 13.04 6.36 1.51
CA LEU A 158 11.74 6.85 1.93
C LEU A 158 10.65 6.54 0.90
N ARG A 159 10.93 6.77 -0.40
CA ARG A 159 10.00 6.46 -1.48
C ARG A 159 9.75 4.96 -1.61
N ALA A 160 10.79 4.14 -1.55
CA ALA A 160 10.66 2.68 -1.53
C ALA A 160 9.76 2.20 -0.37
N LEU A 161 9.92 2.80 0.81
CA LEU A 161 9.19 2.41 2.02
C LEU A 161 7.74 2.89 2.05
N PHE A 162 7.49 4.13 1.65
CA PHE A 162 6.19 4.78 1.85
C PHE A 162 5.38 4.95 0.57
N TYR A 163 5.95 5.26 -0.58
CA TYR A 163 5.22 5.91 -1.68
C TYR A 163 3.92 5.18 -2.08
N ALA A 164 3.97 3.87 -2.32
CA ALA A 164 2.76 3.11 -2.67
C ALA A 164 1.70 3.05 -1.55
N LEU A 165 2.15 2.96 -0.29
CA LEU A 165 1.29 2.91 0.90
C LEU A 165 0.74 4.30 1.24
N TRP A 166 1.57 5.32 1.05
CA TRP A 166 1.23 6.73 1.18
C TRP A 166 0.21 7.15 0.14
N GLN A 167 0.35 6.72 -1.12
CA GLN A 167 -0.64 6.98 -2.17
C GLN A 167 -2.03 6.50 -1.75
N THR A 168 -2.13 5.38 -1.04
CA THR A 168 -3.42 4.91 -0.52
C THR A 168 -4.00 5.88 0.51
N GLY A 169 -3.20 6.33 1.48
CA GLY A 169 -3.63 7.34 2.46
C GLY A 169 -3.99 8.68 1.81
N TRP A 170 -3.20 9.14 0.85
CA TRP A 170 -3.47 10.35 0.07
C TRP A 170 -4.78 10.22 -0.72
N MET A 171 -5.02 9.09 -1.39
CA MET A 171 -6.27 8.86 -2.12
C MET A 171 -7.49 8.78 -1.22
N LEU A 172 -7.38 8.14 -0.04
CA LEU A 172 -8.46 8.15 0.95
C LEU A 172 -8.80 9.58 1.38
N ASN A 173 -7.78 10.41 1.59
CA ASN A 173 -7.96 11.80 2.01
C ASN A 173 -8.52 12.70 0.91
N GLN A 174 -7.97 12.62 -0.30
CA GLN A 174 -8.26 13.54 -1.40
C GLN A 174 -9.50 13.13 -2.19
N HIS A 175 -9.69 11.82 -2.43
CA HIS A 175 -10.73 11.33 -3.33
C HIS A 175 -11.87 10.64 -2.58
N VAL A 176 -11.61 9.85 -1.53
CA VAL A 176 -12.69 9.17 -0.81
C VAL A 176 -13.41 10.13 0.14
N PHE A 177 -12.65 10.83 0.98
CA PHE A 177 -13.14 11.83 1.94
C PHE A 177 -12.86 13.25 1.46
N ALA A 178 -13.10 13.51 0.17
CA ALA A 178 -12.93 14.83 -0.41
C ALA A 178 -13.83 15.86 0.28
N TRP A 179 -13.35 17.10 0.39
CA TRP A 179 -14.05 18.22 1.01
C TRP A 179 -14.54 19.22 -0.04
N GLU A 180 -15.34 20.21 0.39
CA GLU A 180 -15.85 21.25 -0.50
C GLU A 180 -14.71 22.10 -1.09
N GLY A 181 -14.68 22.24 -2.42
CA GLY A 181 -13.59 22.90 -3.13
C GLY A 181 -12.33 22.04 -3.34
N GLY A 182 -12.33 20.80 -2.87
CA GLY A 182 -11.31 19.79 -3.17
C GLY A 182 -11.59 18.99 -4.44
N PHE A 183 -11.08 17.75 -4.50
CA PHE A 183 -11.37 16.84 -5.61
C PHE A 183 -12.80 16.33 -5.58
N GLN A 184 -13.24 15.72 -6.69
CA GLN A 184 -14.50 15.02 -6.73
C GLN A 184 -14.46 13.75 -5.84
N PRO A 185 -15.45 13.55 -4.95
CA PRO A 185 -15.59 12.31 -4.18
C PRO A 185 -15.63 11.06 -5.06
N THR A 186 -15.01 10.00 -4.57
CA THR A 186 -14.88 8.70 -5.23
C THR A 186 -15.22 7.61 -4.22
N HIS A 187 -16.11 6.70 -4.61
CA HIS A 187 -16.46 5.54 -3.81
C HIS A 187 -15.19 4.75 -3.40
N PRO A 188 -15.09 4.19 -2.18
CA PRO A 188 -13.91 3.45 -1.71
C PRO A 188 -13.46 2.29 -2.62
N PHE A 189 -14.39 1.70 -3.37
CA PHE A 189 -14.13 0.65 -4.36
C PHE A 189 -13.93 1.19 -5.81
N GLY A 190 -13.91 2.49 -6.02
CA GLY A 190 -13.75 3.16 -7.32
C GLY A 190 -14.89 2.97 -8.33
N ALA A 191 -16.00 2.35 -7.94
CA ALA A 191 -17.19 2.18 -8.78
C ALA A 191 -17.90 3.52 -9.06
N ALA A 192 -18.63 3.58 -10.18
CA ALA A 192 -19.51 4.71 -10.50
C ALA A 192 -20.75 4.69 -9.59
N GLY A 193 -20.66 5.34 -8.43
CA GLY A 193 -21.76 5.94 -7.66
C GLY A 193 -23.08 5.18 -7.52
N GLY A 194 -23.08 3.85 -7.46
CA GLY A 194 -24.31 3.05 -7.35
C GLY A 194 -24.92 2.99 -5.95
N ASP A 195 -24.15 3.37 -4.92
CA ASP A 195 -24.49 3.23 -3.50
C ASP A 195 -24.70 4.58 -2.77
N GLY A 196 -24.60 5.70 -3.48
CA GLY A 196 -24.78 7.03 -2.90
C GLY A 196 -23.54 7.62 -2.20
N TRP A 197 -22.31 7.22 -2.57
CA TRP A 197 -21.10 7.91 -2.12
C TRP A 197 -20.97 9.31 -2.75
N ASP A 198 -21.62 10.29 -2.13
CA ASP A 198 -21.66 11.69 -2.55
C ASP A 198 -20.79 12.61 -1.66
N ALA A 199 -20.86 13.92 -1.90
CA ALA A 199 -20.14 14.92 -1.11
C ALA A 199 -20.54 14.90 0.37
N LYS A 200 -21.81 14.64 0.70
CA LYS A 200 -22.29 14.58 2.08
C LYS A 200 -21.73 13.36 2.81
N LYS A 201 -21.60 12.21 2.13
CA LYS A 201 -21.00 11.00 2.71
C LYS A 201 -19.49 11.17 2.89
N ALA A 202 -18.81 11.75 1.89
CA ALA A 202 -17.38 12.02 1.88
C ALA A 202 -16.92 13.07 2.89
N ASP A 203 -17.77 14.06 3.22
CA ASP A 203 -17.43 15.10 4.18
C ASP A 203 -17.20 14.52 5.59
N ILE A 204 -15.99 14.71 6.12
CA ILE A 204 -15.60 14.27 7.46
C ILE A 204 -15.33 15.44 8.41
N LYS A 205 -15.70 16.66 8.03
CA LYS A 205 -15.66 17.82 8.92
C LYS A 205 -16.52 17.56 10.16
N GLY A 206 -15.92 17.73 11.33
CA GLY A 206 -16.60 17.44 12.60
C GLY A 206 -16.80 15.95 12.92
N ALA A 207 -16.31 15.03 12.09
CA ALA A 207 -16.40 13.59 12.34
C ALA A 207 -15.34 13.10 13.34
N VAL A 208 -15.57 11.94 13.94
CA VAL A 208 -14.55 11.18 14.68
C VAL A 208 -13.98 10.08 13.79
N MET A 209 -12.70 10.18 13.45
CA MET A 209 -11.97 9.18 12.69
C MET A 209 -11.32 8.18 13.66
N ILE A 210 -11.69 6.91 13.58
CA ILE A 210 -11.12 5.82 14.38
C ILE A 210 -10.29 4.95 13.45
N LEU A 211 -8.98 4.92 13.63
CA LEU A 211 -8.07 4.17 12.78
C LEU A 211 -7.54 2.95 13.55
N LEU A 212 -7.95 1.75 13.13
CA LEU A 212 -7.46 0.49 13.70
C LEU A 212 -6.15 0.07 13.04
N ALA A 213 -5.20 -0.42 13.84
CA ALA A 213 -3.83 -0.75 13.42
C ALA A 213 -3.10 0.39 12.66
N PRO A 214 -3.17 1.64 13.13
CA PRO A 214 -2.70 2.78 12.33
C PRO A 214 -1.18 2.92 12.31
N SER A 215 -0.45 2.13 13.10
CA SER A 215 1.03 2.18 13.19
C SER A 215 1.74 1.62 11.94
N GLY A 216 1.00 0.97 11.03
CA GLY A 216 1.49 0.60 9.70
C GLY A 216 1.66 1.81 8.78
N LYS A 217 2.47 1.67 7.73
CA LYS A 217 2.82 2.79 6.83
C LYS A 217 1.61 3.41 6.13
N THR A 218 0.61 2.61 5.76
CA THR A 218 -0.66 3.10 5.18
C THR A 218 -1.47 3.91 6.20
N GLY A 219 -1.61 3.40 7.43
CA GLY A 219 -2.36 4.07 8.50
C GLY A 219 -1.73 5.39 8.93
N LEU A 220 -0.41 5.40 9.11
CA LEU A 220 0.37 6.61 9.40
C LEU A 220 0.23 7.64 8.28
N SER A 221 0.31 7.19 7.03
CA SER A 221 0.15 8.09 5.89
C SER A 221 -1.25 8.69 5.84
N PHE A 222 -2.30 7.92 6.11
CA PHE A 222 -3.65 8.45 6.14
C PHE A 222 -3.85 9.44 7.30
N ALA A 223 -3.38 9.11 8.51
CA ALA A 223 -3.43 10.02 9.65
C ALA A 223 -2.69 11.34 9.39
N HIS A 224 -1.51 11.26 8.75
CA HIS A 224 -0.78 12.44 8.28
C HIS A 224 -1.59 13.26 7.28
N GLN A 225 -2.19 12.62 6.28
CA GLN A 225 -3.00 13.32 5.26
C GLN A 225 -4.23 14.01 5.88
N LEU A 226 -4.87 13.42 6.88
CA LEU A 226 -5.97 14.05 7.62
C LEU A 226 -5.52 15.30 8.39
N ARG A 227 -4.27 15.35 8.88
CA ARG A 227 -3.72 16.47 9.66
C ARG A 227 -3.05 17.56 8.86
N LYS A 228 -2.40 17.18 7.75
CA LYS A 228 -1.48 18.03 7.00
C LYS A 228 -1.80 18.11 5.52
N GLY A 229 -2.50 17.10 4.98
CA GLY A 229 -2.86 17.00 3.56
C GLY A 229 -4.22 17.60 3.20
N ARG A 230 -4.88 18.31 4.13
CA ARG A 230 -6.16 18.98 3.91
C ARG A 230 -6.23 20.31 4.69
N PRO A 231 -7.08 21.28 4.27
CA PRO A 231 -7.27 22.53 4.99
C PRO A 231 -7.69 22.32 6.45
N GLU A 232 -7.22 23.18 7.36
CA GLU A 232 -7.52 23.07 8.80
C GLU A 232 -9.02 23.07 9.10
N GLY A 233 -9.80 23.91 8.40
CA GLY A 233 -11.26 23.98 8.53
C GLY A 233 -12.01 22.77 8.00
N GLU A 234 -11.34 21.86 7.29
CA GLU A 234 -11.91 20.64 6.68
C GLU A 234 -11.40 19.35 7.36
N GLN A 235 -10.72 19.50 8.50
CA GLN A 235 -10.26 18.38 9.31
C GLN A 235 -11.39 17.73 10.11
N PRO A 236 -11.27 16.43 10.42
CA PRO A 236 -12.13 15.80 11.42
C PRO A 236 -11.94 16.42 12.80
N ASP A 237 -12.97 16.32 13.66
CA ASP A 237 -12.92 16.79 15.05
C ASP A 237 -11.87 16.01 15.85
N LYS A 238 -11.83 14.68 15.64
CA LYS A 238 -10.89 13.79 16.30
C LYS A 238 -10.32 12.72 15.38
N ILE A 239 -9.05 12.38 15.60
CA ILE A 239 -8.37 11.21 15.02
C ILE A 239 -7.86 10.33 16.16
N ILE A 240 -8.46 9.16 16.30
CA ILE A 240 -8.21 8.19 17.36
C ILE A 240 -7.46 7.00 16.77
N ALA A 241 -6.28 6.73 17.29
CA ALA A 241 -5.57 5.49 16.99
C ALA A 241 -6.09 4.36 17.88
N VAL A 242 -6.31 3.19 17.32
CA VAL A 242 -6.59 1.96 18.08
C VAL A 242 -5.59 0.88 17.68
N GLY A 243 -4.80 0.42 18.64
CA GLY A 243 -3.73 -0.53 18.37
C GLY A 243 -3.52 -1.54 19.49
N SER A 244 -2.45 -2.31 19.37
CA SER A 244 -1.98 -3.20 20.44
C SER A 244 -1.14 -2.42 21.46
N GLU A 245 -0.94 -3.01 22.64
CA GLU A 245 -0.02 -2.49 23.66
C GLU A 245 1.38 -2.20 23.08
N LYS A 246 1.89 -3.12 22.25
CA LYS A 246 3.21 -3.00 21.59
C LYS A 246 3.36 -1.76 20.71
N SER A 247 2.25 -1.26 20.14
CA SER A 247 2.26 -0.13 19.22
C SER A 247 1.83 1.20 19.86
N LYS A 248 1.30 1.17 21.10
CA LYS A 248 0.69 2.34 21.74
C LYS A 248 1.66 3.50 21.86
N GLY A 249 2.82 3.28 22.50
CA GLY A 249 3.83 4.32 22.70
C GLY A 249 4.37 4.89 21.38
N PHE A 250 4.54 4.05 20.36
CA PHE A 250 4.92 4.53 19.02
C PHE A 250 3.85 5.44 18.41
N SER A 251 2.58 5.01 18.41
CA SER A 251 1.48 5.83 17.88
C SER A 251 1.40 7.19 18.60
N GLU A 252 1.54 7.21 19.93
CA GLU A 252 1.59 8.45 20.72
C GLU A 252 2.75 9.35 20.29
N SER A 253 3.95 8.77 20.09
CA SER A 253 5.15 9.52 19.67
C SER A 253 5.04 10.18 18.29
N THR A 254 4.10 9.75 17.45
CA THR A 254 3.92 10.34 16.11
C THR A 254 3.23 11.70 16.13
N ALA A 255 2.54 12.05 17.21
CA ALA A 255 1.73 13.27 17.35
C ALA A 255 0.65 13.47 16.26
N LEU A 256 0.25 12.39 15.57
CA LEU A 256 -0.82 12.43 14.55
C LEU A 256 -2.22 12.26 15.13
N PHE A 257 -2.33 11.66 16.32
CA PHE A 257 -3.57 11.24 16.94
C PHE A 257 -3.90 12.13 18.14
N ASP A 258 -5.18 12.47 18.32
CA ASP A 258 -5.65 13.11 19.55
C ASP A 258 -5.55 12.15 20.74
N GLU A 259 -5.77 10.87 20.48
CA GLU A 259 -5.75 9.83 21.49
C GLU A 259 -5.36 8.47 20.92
N VAL A 260 -4.74 7.63 21.75
CA VAL A 260 -4.39 6.26 21.41
C VAL A 260 -5.04 5.29 22.40
N LEU A 261 -5.91 4.43 21.87
CA LEU A 261 -6.64 3.40 22.59
C LEU A 261 -6.09 2.00 22.26
N LEU A 262 -6.33 1.06 23.16
CA LEU A 262 -6.10 -0.35 22.91
C LEU A 262 -7.31 -1.00 22.23
N TYR A 263 -7.09 -2.11 21.52
CA TYR A 263 -8.17 -2.86 20.88
C TYR A 263 -9.29 -3.25 21.84
N GLU A 264 -8.96 -3.50 23.11
CA GLU A 264 -9.90 -3.94 24.15
C GLU A 264 -10.69 -2.78 24.78
N GLN A 265 -10.37 -1.52 24.44
CA GLN A 265 -10.88 -0.32 25.11
C GLN A 265 -12.00 0.39 24.32
N VAL A 266 -12.85 -0.38 23.63
CA VAL A 266 -13.93 0.16 22.79
C VAL A 266 -14.92 1.00 23.59
N GLU A 267 -15.14 0.68 24.87
CA GLU A 267 -16.01 1.42 25.78
C GLU A 267 -15.59 2.88 25.97
N LYS A 268 -14.31 3.20 25.83
CA LYS A 268 -13.81 4.58 25.97
C LYS A 268 -14.26 5.50 24.85
N ILE A 269 -14.84 4.99 23.76
CA ILE A 269 -15.32 5.86 22.69
C ILE A 269 -16.48 6.76 23.13
N GLU A 270 -17.25 6.38 24.15
CA GLU A 270 -18.41 7.16 24.63
C GLU A 270 -18.04 8.51 25.24
N ARG A 271 -16.80 8.65 25.72
CA ARG A 271 -16.27 9.95 26.19
C ARG A 271 -15.65 10.79 25.09
N ILE A 272 -15.52 10.25 23.87
CA ILE A 272 -14.87 10.90 22.72
C ILE A 272 -15.93 11.34 21.72
N ALA A 273 -16.78 10.42 21.26
CA ALA A 273 -17.80 10.66 20.25
C ALA A 273 -19.16 11.01 20.88
N LYS A 274 -19.90 11.91 20.23
CA LYS A 274 -21.24 12.33 20.66
C LYS A 274 -22.31 11.59 19.86
N LYS A 275 -23.50 11.41 20.45
CA LYS A 275 -24.65 10.83 19.74
C LYS A 275 -25.02 11.70 18.53
N GLY A 276 -25.20 11.07 17.35
CA GLY A 276 -25.48 11.76 16.09
C GLY A 276 -24.26 12.34 15.38
N GLN A 277 -23.06 12.21 15.96
CA GLN A 277 -21.81 12.58 15.28
C GLN A 277 -21.44 11.49 14.27
N LYS A 278 -20.98 11.88 13.08
CA LYS A 278 -20.44 10.94 12.10
C LYS A 278 -19.16 10.29 12.66
N ILE A 279 -19.10 8.97 12.60
CA ILE A 279 -17.95 8.17 12.98
C ILE A 279 -17.47 7.41 11.76
N VAL A 280 -16.17 7.47 11.50
CA VAL A 280 -15.54 6.68 10.44
C VAL A 280 -14.52 5.75 11.05
N LEU A 281 -14.79 4.45 10.99
CA LEU A 281 -13.87 3.39 11.39
C LEU A 281 -13.07 2.93 10.17
N VAL A 282 -11.74 3.07 10.20
CA VAL A 282 -10.86 2.59 9.13
C VAL A 282 -9.98 1.48 9.67
N ASN A 283 -10.10 0.28 9.11
CA ASN A 283 -9.35 -0.89 9.51
C ASN A 283 -8.13 -1.10 8.62
N PHE A 284 -6.92 -0.84 9.12
CA PHE A 284 -5.65 -1.12 8.44
C PHE A 284 -5.08 -2.50 8.80
N ALA A 285 -5.89 -3.55 8.65
CA ALA A 285 -5.55 -4.92 9.02
C ALA A 285 -5.29 -5.13 10.53
N ALA A 286 -6.20 -4.66 11.37
CA ALA A 286 -6.20 -4.96 12.80
C ALA A 286 -6.29 -6.46 13.08
N ARG A 287 -5.64 -6.87 14.17
CA ARG A 287 -5.50 -8.28 14.56
C ARG A 287 -6.79 -8.82 15.19
N GLY A 288 -6.99 -10.12 15.01
CA GLY A 288 -8.05 -10.85 15.69
C GLY A 288 -9.44 -10.31 15.35
N GLN A 289 -10.27 -10.11 16.37
CA GLN A 289 -11.67 -9.68 16.21
C GLN A 289 -11.86 -8.17 16.38
N ALA A 290 -10.79 -7.38 16.50
CA ALA A 290 -10.89 -5.96 16.81
C ALA A 290 -11.76 -5.19 15.80
N ALA A 291 -11.62 -5.47 14.50
CA ALA A 291 -12.44 -4.81 13.49
C ALA A 291 -13.94 -5.10 13.69
N ASP A 292 -14.30 -6.38 13.88
CA ASP A 292 -15.70 -6.80 14.08
C ASP A 292 -16.27 -6.21 15.39
N THR A 293 -15.53 -6.29 16.50
CA THR A 293 -15.93 -5.75 17.80
C THR A 293 -16.16 -4.26 17.75
N TRP A 294 -15.21 -3.49 17.21
CA TRP A 294 -15.34 -2.04 17.12
C TRP A 294 -16.50 -1.63 16.22
N ALA A 295 -16.65 -2.25 15.05
CA ALA A 295 -17.76 -1.91 14.15
C ALA A 295 -19.13 -2.19 14.80
N SER A 296 -19.31 -3.36 15.44
CA SER A 296 -20.58 -3.71 16.11
C SER A 296 -20.90 -2.74 17.24
N THR A 297 -19.95 -2.50 18.14
CA THR A 297 -20.17 -1.62 19.29
C THR A 297 -20.45 -0.18 18.88
N LEU A 298 -19.79 0.32 17.83
CA LEU A 298 -20.07 1.66 17.30
C LEU A 298 -21.49 1.75 16.70
N GLY A 299 -21.89 0.75 15.90
CA GLY A 299 -23.23 0.67 15.34
C GLY A 299 -24.32 0.63 16.42
N GLU A 300 -24.13 -0.19 17.46
CA GLU A 300 -25.05 -0.31 18.59
C GLU A 300 -25.19 1.00 19.38
N LYS A 301 -24.08 1.71 19.63
CA LYS A 301 -24.06 2.90 20.51
C LYS A 301 -24.43 4.19 19.78
N PHE A 302 -24.02 4.36 18.53
CA PHE A 302 -24.15 5.61 17.79
C PHE A 302 -25.14 5.54 16.61
N GLY A 303 -25.65 4.34 16.30
CA GLY A 303 -26.54 4.08 15.18
C GLY A 303 -25.78 3.76 13.90
N GLU A 304 -26.19 2.72 13.18
CA GLU A 304 -25.51 2.23 11.98
C GLU A 304 -25.41 3.29 10.87
N ASP A 305 -26.38 4.19 10.76
CA ASP A 305 -26.38 5.28 9.78
C ASP A 305 -25.30 6.34 10.03
N ASN A 306 -24.81 6.46 11.26
CA ASN A 306 -23.77 7.40 11.64
C ASN A 306 -22.35 6.80 11.54
N VAL A 307 -22.24 5.49 11.30
CA VAL A 307 -20.96 4.76 11.31
C VAL A 307 -20.62 4.28 9.90
N ILE A 308 -19.53 4.79 9.36
CA ILE A 308 -18.93 4.31 8.11
C ILE A 308 -17.73 3.43 8.45
N VAL A 309 -17.63 2.24 7.85
CA VAL A 309 -16.50 1.33 8.03
C VAL A 309 -15.75 1.17 6.72
N LEU A 310 -14.44 1.46 6.72
CA LEU A 310 -13.54 1.17 5.60
C LEU A 310 -12.61 0.01 5.94
N LEU A 311 -12.48 -0.96 5.03
CA LEU A 311 -11.54 -2.08 5.14
C LEU A 311 -10.35 -1.85 4.20
N VAL A 312 -9.14 -1.70 4.77
CA VAL A 312 -7.90 -1.43 4.04
C VAL A 312 -6.88 -2.55 4.28
N GLY A 313 -6.45 -3.21 3.20
CA GLY A 313 -5.51 -4.31 3.27
C GLY A 313 -6.13 -5.56 3.90
N GLY A 314 -5.31 -6.45 4.46
CA GLY A 314 -5.76 -7.64 5.18
C GLY A 314 -4.66 -8.18 6.10
N ASP A 315 -5.04 -8.69 7.28
CA ASP A 315 -4.10 -9.25 8.26
C ASP A 315 -3.55 -10.57 7.71
N PRO A 316 -2.25 -10.64 7.34
CA PRO A 316 -1.67 -11.86 6.77
C PRO A 316 -1.62 -13.01 7.78
N SER A 317 -1.69 -12.72 9.09
CA SER A 317 -1.68 -13.72 10.16
C SER A 317 -3.06 -14.29 10.48
N ALA A 318 -4.13 -13.72 9.92
CA ALA A 318 -5.49 -14.16 10.18
C ALA A 318 -5.75 -15.55 9.56
N THR A 319 -6.32 -16.45 10.36
CA THR A 319 -6.78 -17.77 9.88
C THR A 319 -8.11 -17.70 9.14
N ARG A 320 -8.89 -16.64 9.39
CA ARG A 320 -10.13 -16.29 8.69
C ARG A 320 -10.23 -14.77 8.54
N PRO A 321 -10.78 -14.25 7.43
CA PRO A 321 -11.06 -12.82 7.33
C PRO A 321 -12.12 -12.39 8.36
N PRO A 322 -12.07 -11.14 8.85
CA PRO A 322 -13.14 -10.54 9.64
C PRO A 322 -14.52 -10.71 8.98
N SER A 323 -15.58 -10.85 9.79
CA SER A 323 -16.95 -11.02 9.27
C SER A 323 -17.40 -9.82 8.43
N LEU A 324 -16.86 -8.64 8.73
CA LEU A 324 -17.07 -7.40 7.99
C LEU A 324 -16.77 -7.48 6.49
N TYR A 325 -15.86 -8.36 6.04
CA TYR A 325 -15.60 -8.52 4.61
C TYR A 325 -16.81 -9.04 3.84
N GLY A 326 -17.66 -9.85 4.50
CA GLY A 326 -18.94 -10.26 3.92
C GLY A 326 -19.92 -9.09 3.75
N LYS A 327 -19.93 -8.16 4.72
CA LYS A 327 -20.74 -6.94 4.64
C LYS A 327 -20.22 -5.97 3.57
N GLY A 328 -18.91 -5.92 3.34
CA GLY A 328 -18.30 -5.06 2.30
C GLY A 328 -18.78 -5.31 0.87
N MET A 329 -19.48 -6.43 0.62
CA MET A 329 -20.10 -6.78 -0.66
C MET A 329 -21.62 -6.52 -0.69
N ASP A 330 -22.22 -6.17 0.45
CA ASP A 330 -23.64 -5.83 0.57
C ASP A 330 -23.85 -4.34 0.27
N PRO A 331 -24.60 -3.99 -0.80
CA PRO A 331 -24.84 -2.60 -1.19
C PRO A 331 -25.66 -1.80 -0.17
N ASN A 332 -26.31 -2.46 0.80
CA ASN A 332 -27.07 -1.79 1.86
C ASN A 332 -26.25 -1.59 3.15
N SER A 333 -25.02 -2.10 3.21
CA SER A 333 -24.18 -1.93 4.39
C SER A 333 -23.40 -0.61 4.34
N ASN A 334 -23.07 -0.07 5.51
CA ASN A 334 -22.11 1.04 5.64
C ASN A 334 -20.65 0.53 5.75
N VAL A 335 -20.37 -0.68 5.26
CA VAL A 335 -19.04 -1.28 5.24
C VAL A 335 -18.51 -1.30 3.81
N TYR A 336 -17.29 -0.81 3.63
CA TYR A 336 -16.73 -0.59 2.31
C TYR A 336 -15.34 -1.18 2.20
N GLN A 337 -15.14 -2.03 1.20
CA GLN A 337 -13.81 -2.47 0.80
C GLN A 337 -13.09 -1.34 0.07
N VAL A 338 -11.90 -0.98 0.54
CA VAL A 338 -11.04 -0.01 -0.15
C VAL A 338 -10.29 -0.72 -1.27
N HIS A 339 -10.36 -0.17 -2.48
CA HIS A 339 -9.62 -0.62 -3.64
C HIS A 339 -8.78 0.52 -4.22
N ALA A 340 -7.59 0.72 -3.63
CA ALA A 340 -6.68 1.84 -3.93
C ALA A 340 -6.45 2.07 -5.44
N GLY A 341 -6.27 0.99 -6.19
CA GLY A 341 -6.08 1.09 -7.62
C GLY A 341 -7.32 1.56 -8.40
N LEU A 342 -8.53 1.22 -7.98
CA LEU A 342 -9.76 1.71 -8.65
C LEU A 342 -10.04 3.16 -8.26
N ILE A 343 -9.72 3.56 -7.02
CA ILE A 343 -9.76 4.97 -6.61
C ILE A 343 -8.81 5.80 -7.48
N ARG A 344 -7.59 5.30 -7.74
CA ARG A 344 -6.62 5.95 -8.64
C ARG A 344 -7.20 6.15 -10.03
N GLU A 345 -7.64 5.07 -10.68
CA GLU A 345 -8.14 5.14 -12.06
C GLU A 345 -9.35 6.07 -12.15
N LYS A 346 -10.21 6.09 -11.13
CA LYS A 346 -11.33 7.04 -11.06
C LYS A 346 -10.87 8.48 -10.87
N GLY A 347 -9.87 8.71 -10.00
CA GLY A 347 -9.24 10.02 -9.83
C GLY A 347 -8.66 10.54 -11.15
N ILE A 348 -7.88 9.72 -11.85
CA ILE A 348 -7.32 10.03 -13.17
C ILE A 348 -8.44 10.33 -14.18
N ALA A 349 -9.50 9.53 -14.21
CA ALA A 349 -10.63 9.75 -15.12
C ALA A 349 -11.38 11.06 -14.83
N ASN A 350 -11.40 11.54 -13.58
CA ASN A 350 -12.11 12.76 -13.21
C ASN A 350 -11.35 14.05 -13.59
N ILE A 351 -10.01 14.06 -13.51
CA ILE A 351 -9.21 15.29 -13.69
C ILE A 351 -8.13 15.20 -14.77
N GLY A 352 -7.96 14.04 -15.42
CA GLY A 352 -6.89 13.78 -16.38
C GLY A 352 -5.59 13.29 -15.71
N SER A 353 -4.76 12.58 -16.48
CA SER A 353 -3.52 11.98 -15.97
C SER A 353 -2.51 13.03 -15.50
N GLU A 354 -2.30 14.10 -16.27
CA GLU A 354 -1.31 15.14 -15.96
C GLU A 354 -1.62 15.82 -14.62
N ALA A 355 -2.82 16.38 -14.47
CA ALA A 355 -3.25 17.03 -13.23
C ALA A 355 -3.24 16.08 -12.02
N TYR A 356 -3.63 14.81 -12.21
CA TYR A 356 -3.59 13.82 -11.14
C TYR A 356 -2.16 13.54 -10.65
N TYR A 357 -1.22 13.28 -11.56
CA TYR A 357 0.15 12.98 -11.18
C TYR A 357 0.91 14.21 -10.68
N GLU A 358 0.60 15.41 -11.20
CA GLU A 358 1.15 16.67 -10.66
C GLU A 358 0.69 16.90 -9.22
N ALA A 359 -0.62 16.77 -8.94
CA ALA A 359 -1.14 16.91 -7.59
C ALA A 359 -0.58 15.86 -6.63
N GLN A 360 -0.42 14.61 -7.09
CA GLN A 360 0.16 13.54 -6.31
C GLN A 360 1.64 13.79 -5.99
N GLU A 361 2.45 14.16 -6.98
CA GLU A 361 3.87 14.40 -6.74
C GLU A 361 4.07 15.65 -5.87
N SER A 362 3.28 16.72 -6.07
CA SER A 362 3.30 17.89 -5.20
C SER A 362 2.99 17.52 -3.74
N ALA A 363 1.94 16.72 -3.50
CA ALA A 363 1.61 16.24 -2.16
C ALA A 363 2.69 15.31 -1.57
N TRP A 364 3.37 14.52 -2.40
CA TRP A 364 4.48 13.69 -1.96
C TRP A 364 5.71 14.53 -1.59
N GLN A 365 6.02 15.57 -2.36
CA GLN A 365 7.11 16.49 -2.06
C GLN A 365 6.85 17.24 -0.75
N ALA A 366 5.61 17.70 -0.51
CA ALA A 366 5.23 18.28 0.78
C ALA A 366 5.44 17.27 1.93
N PHE A 367 4.92 16.04 1.78
CA PHE A 367 5.10 14.99 2.78
C PHE A 367 6.58 14.69 3.07
N SER A 368 7.40 14.49 2.03
CA SER A 368 8.79 14.08 2.19
C SER A 368 9.70 15.21 2.67
N SER A 369 9.53 16.44 2.18
CA SER A 369 10.35 17.59 2.57
C SER A 369 10.10 18.06 4.01
N GLU A 370 8.89 17.83 4.54
CA GLU A 370 8.56 18.07 5.96
C GLU A 370 9.06 16.95 6.91
N GLY A 371 9.83 15.99 6.40
CA GLY A 371 10.41 14.89 7.18
C GLY A 371 9.51 13.65 7.29
N ALA A 372 8.46 13.56 6.46
CA ALA A 372 7.52 12.44 6.39
C ALA A 372 6.91 12.06 7.73
N ILE A 373 7.29 10.91 8.31
CA ILE A 373 6.90 10.49 9.65
C ILE A 373 8.19 10.35 10.47
N PRO A 374 8.65 11.41 11.18
CA PRO A 374 9.96 11.41 11.83
C PRO A 374 10.19 10.29 12.85
N ALA A 375 9.11 9.75 13.43
CA ALA A 375 9.13 8.62 14.34
C ALA A 375 9.53 7.29 13.67
N VAL A 376 9.42 7.19 12.33
CA VAL A 376 9.85 6.02 11.57
C VAL A 376 11.31 6.18 11.15
N LYS A 377 12.16 5.25 11.54
CA LYS A 377 13.58 5.21 11.19
C LYS A 377 13.82 4.16 10.11
N ILE A 378 14.39 4.60 8.99
CA ILE A 378 14.80 3.69 7.91
C ILE A 378 16.06 2.94 8.36
N LYS A 379 15.96 1.61 8.37
CA LYS A 379 17.08 0.70 8.53
C LYS A 379 17.45 0.17 7.14
N LEU A 380 18.62 0.59 6.67
CA LEU A 380 19.20 0.13 5.42
C LEU A 380 19.95 -1.19 5.65
N GLY A 381 19.57 -2.23 4.92
CA GLY A 381 20.33 -3.48 4.81
C GLY A 381 20.97 -3.64 3.42
N LYS A 382 21.91 -4.57 3.29
CA LYS A 382 22.65 -4.83 2.05
C LYS A 382 22.64 -6.31 1.66
N GLY A 383 22.27 -6.56 0.40
CA GLY A 383 22.23 -7.87 -0.22
C GLY A 383 21.03 -8.72 0.19
N LEU A 384 20.87 -9.84 -0.51
CA LEU A 384 19.73 -10.75 -0.32
C LEU A 384 19.78 -11.51 1.01
N GLU A 385 20.95 -11.75 1.59
CA GLU A 385 21.06 -12.42 2.88
C GLU A 385 20.52 -11.56 4.02
N GLU A 386 20.83 -10.25 4.04
CA GLU A 386 20.23 -9.34 5.01
C GLU A 386 18.73 -9.14 4.74
N TYR A 387 18.30 -9.12 3.47
CA TYR A 387 16.87 -9.12 3.14
C TYR A 387 16.17 -10.36 3.72
N LYS A 388 16.73 -11.55 3.51
CA LYS A 388 16.21 -12.81 4.04
C LYS A 388 16.12 -12.76 5.57
N ALA A 389 17.19 -12.34 6.24
CA ALA A 389 17.19 -12.17 7.70
C ALA A 389 16.15 -11.14 8.17
N GLY A 390 15.97 -10.05 7.40
CA GLY A 390 14.95 -9.04 7.66
C GLY A 390 13.52 -9.59 7.57
N TRP A 391 13.25 -10.42 6.57
CA TRP A 391 11.98 -11.12 6.43
C TRP A 391 11.71 -12.08 7.58
N ASP A 392 12.70 -12.91 7.95
CA ASP A 392 12.57 -13.85 9.08
C ASP A 392 12.34 -13.09 10.39
N ALA A 393 13.06 -11.99 10.63
CA ALA A 393 12.89 -11.15 11.81
C ALA A 393 11.52 -10.46 11.84
N LEU A 394 11.03 -9.95 10.70
CA LEU A 394 9.70 -9.34 10.61
C LEU A 394 8.59 -10.37 10.83
N ALA A 395 8.72 -11.57 10.28
CA ALA A 395 7.78 -12.68 10.48
C ALA A 395 7.70 -13.10 11.95
N ASN A 396 8.82 -13.08 12.65
CA ASN A 396 8.91 -13.37 14.09
C ASN A 396 8.55 -12.17 14.99
N GLY A 397 8.09 -11.05 14.41
CA GLY A 397 7.65 -9.87 15.17
C GLY A 397 8.78 -9.12 15.89
N GLN A 398 10.02 -9.24 15.40
CA GLN A 398 11.20 -8.58 15.98
C GLN A 398 11.35 -7.11 15.57
N TYR A 399 10.57 -6.65 14.57
CA TYR A 399 10.52 -5.25 14.16
C TYR A 399 9.22 -4.60 14.61
N GLY A 400 9.34 -3.49 15.34
CA GLY A 400 8.25 -2.60 15.67
C GLY A 400 7.91 -1.62 14.54
N PRO A 401 6.80 -0.87 14.67
CA PRO A 401 6.34 0.08 13.66
C PRO A 401 7.30 1.27 13.42
N GLU A 402 8.17 1.56 14.39
CA GLU A 402 9.26 2.54 14.29
C GLU A 402 10.33 2.16 13.25
N GLY A 403 10.45 0.88 12.91
CA GLY A 403 11.36 0.40 11.88
C GLY A 403 10.79 0.52 10.46
N GLY A 404 11.61 1.01 9.54
CA GLY A 404 11.36 0.95 8.10
C GLY A 404 12.47 0.16 7.41
N LEU A 405 12.20 -1.05 6.92
CA LEU A 405 13.23 -1.89 6.32
C LEU A 405 13.37 -1.60 4.83
N VAL A 406 14.59 -1.26 4.41
CA VAL A 406 14.96 -1.02 3.02
C VAL A 406 16.27 -1.75 2.73
N PHE A 407 16.40 -2.38 1.58
CA PHE A 407 17.55 -3.20 1.22
C PHE A 407 18.13 -2.79 -0.12
N GLU A 408 19.42 -2.48 -0.14
CA GLU A 408 20.22 -2.40 -1.37
C GLU A 408 20.55 -3.81 -1.85
N LEU A 409 20.31 -4.12 -3.13
CA LEU A 409 20.47 -5.47 -3.70
C LEU A 409 21.66 -5.60 -4.65
#